data_AF-A0A2T3ZQT5-F1
#
_entry.id   AF-A0A2T3ZQT5-F1
#
_cell.length_a   1.000
_cell.length_b   1.000
_cell.length_c   1.000
_cell.angle_alpha   90.00
_cell.angle_beta   90.00
_cell.angle_gamma   90.00
#
_symmetry.space_group_name_H-M   'P 1'
#
loop_
_entity.id
_entity.type
_entity.pdbx_description
1 polymer ?
#
loop_
_entity_poly.entity_id
_entity_poly.type
_entity_poly.pdbx_seq_one_letter_code
_entity_poly.pdbx_strand_id
1 'polypeptide(L)'
;MLRTYKPRTPGVRHLRRPINDHLWKGRPFLPLTIPKKGQGKGGRNVYGRITVRHRGGGAKRRIRTVDFIRWRPGPHLVERIEYDPGRSAHIALVTEQATGRKSYIIAADGLRAGDIVHSYRAGIPQDLLDSMGGVIDPGILAAKTAFRGNCLPMHMIPVGTTVFCVGSAAKRGAVFCRSAGTSATVVNKNEETKDDGTKIMTGKYVEVRLQSGEVRRVSKDACATIGVSSNVHHHYRQLGKAGRSRWLNIRPTVRGVAMNKVDHPHGGGRGKSKGNRHPVTPWGRPTKSGYKTRRTHNVNKWVVTPRPRNHGKRRDKRSSKE
;
A
#
# COMPACT_ATOMS: atom_id res chain seq x y z
N MET A 1 -18.79 11.12 -4.75
CA MET A 1 -17.32 11.11 -4.55
C MET A 1 -16.45 11.02 -5.81
N LEU A 2 -17.02 10.80 -7.01
CA LEU A 2 -16.26 10.85 -8.27
C LEU A 2 -16.71 12.06 -9.10
N ARG A 3 -15.75 12.75 -9.72
CA ARG A 3 -15.97 13.88 -10.63
C ARG A 3 -15.96 13.41 -12.08
N THR A 4 -17.04 13.73 -12.78
CA THR A 4 -17.21 13.64 -14.23
C THR A 4 -17.16 15.05 -14.84
N TYR A 5 -17.13 15.14 -16.16
CA TYR A 5 -17.02 16.40 -16.90
C TYR A 5 -18.01 16.39 -18.07
N LYS A 6 -18.47 17.56 -18.51
CA LYS A 6 -19.31 17.67 -19.72
C LYS A 6 -18.57 17.02 -20.90
N PRO A 7 -19.20 16.07 -21.63
CA PRO A 7 -18.53 15.26 -22.65
C PRO A 7 -18.36 16.03 -23.97
N ARG A 8 -17.67 17.19 -23.93
CA ARG A 8 -17.40 18.02 -25.12
C ARG A 8 -16.46 17.35 -26.11
N THR A 9 -15.64 16.39 -25.67
CA THR A 9 -14.74 15.61 -26.53
C THR A 9 -14.85 14.12 -26.19
N PRO A 10 -14.62 13.22 -27.16
CA PRO A 10 -14.71 11.78 -26.94
C PRO A 10 -13.72 11.30 -25.85
N GLY A 11 -12.55 11.92 -25.75
CA GLY A 11 -11.54 11.57 -24.74
C GLY A 11 -11.90 11.97 -23.31
N VAL A 12 -12.85 12.88 -23.11
CA VAL A 12 -13.31 13.34 -21.79
C VAL A 12 -14.56 12.60 -21.33
N ARG A 13 -15.36 12.03 -22.24
CA ARG A 13 -16.61 11.30 -21.95
C ARG A 13 -16.46 10.25 -20.84
N HIS A 14 -15.37 9.49 -20.85
CA HIS A 14 -15.10 8.41 -19.88
C HIS A 14 -14.09 8.80 -18.79
N LEU A 15 -13.81 10.09 -18.62
CA LEU A 15 -12.90 10.55 -17.58
C LEU A 15 -13.62 10.60 -16.23
N ARG A 16 -13.11 9.84 -15.25
CA ARG A 16 -13.59 9.87 -13.86
C ARG A 16 -12.42 10.07 -12.90
N ARG A 17 -12.55 11.01 -11.96
CA ARG A 17 -11.53 11.28 -10.93
C ARG A 17 -12.15 11.23 -9.53
N PRO A 18 -11.46 10.71 -8.50
CA PRO A 18 -11.91 10.89 -7.12
C PRO A 18 -11.81 12.36 -6.71
N ILE A 19 -12.83 12.87 -6.04
CA ILE A 19 -12.88 14.23 -5.50
C ILE A 19 -12.01 14.26 -4.24
N ASN A 20 -11.02 15.14 -4.19
CA ASN A 20 -10.08 15.27 -3.08
C ASN A 20 -9.72 16.76 -2.91
N ASP A 21 -10.71 17.58 -2.57
CA ASP A 21 -10.55 19.03 -2.57
C ASP A 21 -9.75 19.56 -1.36
N HIS A 22 -9.62 18.76 -0.31
CA HIS A 22 -8.79 19.02 0.87
C HIS A 22 -7.27 18.89 0.62
N LEU A 23 -6.86 18.47 -0.58
CA LEU A 23 -5.45 18.33 -0.91
C LEU A 23 -4.79 19.70 -1.10
N TRP A 24 -3.57 19.80 -0.58
CA TRP A 24 -2.70 20.94 -0.81
C TRP A 24 -2.49 21.19 -2.30
N LYS A 25 -2.69 22.45 -2.72
CA LYS A 25 -2.58 22.88 -4.12
C LYS A 25 -1.15 23.32 -4.51
N GLY A 26 -0.29 23.59 -3.53
CA GLY A 26 1.06 24.09 -3.73
C GLY A 26 2.11 23.02 -4.03
N ARG A 27 3.38 23.41 -3.95
CA ARG A 27 4.53 22.51 -4.13
C ARG A 27 4.79 21.67 -2.87
N PRO A 28 5.41 20.48 -3.01
CA PRO A 28 5.85 19.69 -1.86
C PRO A 28 7.01 20.38 -1.13
N PHE A 29 7.27 19.95 0.10
CA PHE A 29 8.44 20.38 0.86
C PHE A 29 9.74 19.90 0.18
N LEU A 30 10.42 20.83 -0.48
CA LEU A 30 11.52 20.53 -1.41
C LEU A 30 12.67 19.72 -0.78
N PRO A 31 13.13 19.99 0.46
CA PRO A 31 14.20 19.22 1.09
C PRO A 31 13.91 17.72 1.21
N LEU A 32 12.64 17.32 1.33
CA LEU A 32 12.22 15.92 1.40
C LEU A 32 11.90 15.31 0.02
N THR A 33 12.50 15.86 -1.05
CA THR A 33 12.24 15.38 -2.41
C THR A 33 13.50 15.21 -3.26
N ILE A 34 13.54 14.11 -4.03
CA ILE A 34 14.67 13.75 -4.89
C ILE A 34 14.18 13.63 -6.34
N PRO A 35 14.88 14.14 -7.36
CA PRO A 35 14.44 14.00 -8.76
C PRO A 35 14.36 12.53 -9.22
N LYS A 36 13.26 12.11 -9.85
CA LYS A 36 13.16 10.79 -10.51
C LYS A 36 13.63 10.91 -11.96
N LYS A 37 14.94 10.72 -12.17
CA LYS A 37 15.60 10.82 -13.48
C LYS A 37 16.29 9.50 -13.90
N GLY A 38 16.91 9.51 -15.07
CA GLY A 38 17.73 8.40 -15.59
C GLY A 38 16.98 7.34 -16.39
N GLN A 39 17.76 6.45 -17.03
CA GLN A 39 17.25 5.39 -17.93
C GLN A 39 16.35 4.36 -17.23
N GLY A 40 16.48 4.20 -15.91
CA GLY A 40 15.58 3.35 -15.12
C GLY A 40 14.11 3.79 -15.20
N LYS A 41 13.83 5.07 -15.45
CA LYS A 41 12.46 5.56 -15.73
C LYS A 41 11.88 4.95 -17.01
N GLY A 42 12.73 4.63 -17.99
CA GLY A 42 12.38 3.96 -19.25
C GLY A 42 12.29 2.44 -19.14
N GLY A 43 12.54 1.83 -17.97
CA GLY A 43 12.51 0.37 -17.79
C GLY A 43 13.79 -0.34 -18.26
N ARG A 44 14.91 0.40 -18.36
CA ARG A 44 16.24 -0.17 -18.65
C ARG A 44 17.00 -0.54 -17.38
N ASN A 45 17.85 -1.56 -17.47
CA ASN A 45 18.82 -1.91 -16.43
C ASN A 45 20.14 -1.13 -16.61
N VAL A 46 21.17 -1.47 -15.83
CA VAL A 46 22.51 -0.86 -15.92
C VAL A 46 23.15 -1.02 -17.30
N TYR A 47 22.93 -2.15 -17.96
CA TYR A 47 23.42 -2.45 -19.32
C TYR A 47 22.65 -1.75 -20.44
N GLY A 48 21.70 -0.86 -20.13
CA GLY A 48 20.89 -0.16 -21.13
C GLY A 48 19.82 -1.01 -21.82
N ARG A 49 19.71 -2.30 -21.50
CA ARG A 49 18.71 -3.21 -22.06
C ARG A 49 17.35 -3.04 -21.39
N ILE A 50 16.26 -3.17 -22.14
CA ILE A 50 14.89 -3.10 -21.60
C ILE A 50 14.60 -4.37 -20.81
N THR A 51 14.47 -4.25 -19.49
CA THR A 51 14.08 -5.36 -18.61
C THR A 51 12.62 -5.24 -18.17
N VAL A 52 12.08 -4.03 -18.13
CA VAL A 52 10.67 -3.76 -17.83
C VAL A 52 10.00 -3.12 -19.04
N ARG A 53 9.23 -3.93 -19.77
CA ARG A 53 8.45 -3.47 -20.92
C ARG A 53 7.40 -2.42 -20.52
N HIS A 54 6.95 -1.66 -21.52
CA HIS A 54 5.85 -0.69 -21.40
C HIS A 54 6.11 0.52 -20.49
N ARG A 55 7.38 0.89 -20.25
CA ARG A 55 7.77 2.07 -19.45
C ARG A 55 8.50 3.12 -20.30
N GLY A 56 8.30 4.40 -20.00
CA GLY A 56 8.98 5.52 -20.66
C GLY A 56 8.04 6.65 -21.08
N GLY A 57 8.60 7.85 -21.28
CA GLY A 57 7.88 9.02 -21.83
C GLY A 57 6.84 9.69 -20.92
N GLY A 58 6.78 9.35 -19.62
CA GLY A 58 5.87 10.03 -18.69
C GLY A 58 6.36 11.40 -18.21
N ALA A 59 5.50 12.13 -17.50
CA ALA A 59 5.83 13.44 -16.92
C ALA A 59 7.06 13.38 -15.98
N LYS A 60 7.79 14.49 -15.86
CA LYS A 60 8.89 14.65 -14.89
C LYS A 60 8.32 14.57 -13.46
N ARG A 61 9.03 13.88 -12.57
CA ARG A 61 8.57 13.64 -11.19
C ARG A 61 9.72 13.82 -10.20
N ARG A 62 9.36 14.04 -8.94
CA ARG A 62 10.25 13.95 -7.79
C ARG A 62 9.76 12.82 -6.89
N ILE A 63 10.65 12.02 -6.36
CA ILE A 63 10.40 11.05 -5.29
C ILE A 63 10.20 11.85 -4.01
N ARG A 64 9.23 11.45 -3.18
CA ARG A 64 9.05 11.98 -1.83
C ARG A 64 9.69 10.99 -0.86
N THR A 65 10.54 11.49 0.04
CA THR A 65 11.15 10.67 1.09
C THR A 65 10.13 10.50 2.20
N VAL A 66 9.37 9.41 2.12
CA VAL A 66 8.34 9.05 3.10
C VAL A 66 8.98 8.21 4.22
N ASP A 67 8.71 8.59 5.46
CA ASP A 67 9.08 7.82 6.63
C ASP A 67 8.12 6.64 6.81
N PHE A 68 8.61 5.44 6.50
CA PHE A 68 7.92 4.18 6.74
C PHE A 68 8.25 3.55 8.08
N ILE A 69 9.20 4.12 8.82
CA ILE A 69 9.74 3.54 10.04
C ILE A 69 9.11 4.20 11.26
N ARG A 70 8.94 5.53 11.27
CA ARG A 70 8.28 6.28 12.35
C ARG A 70 8.87 5.98 13.73
N TRP A 71 10.20 6.05 13.87
CA TRP A 71 10.87 5.83 15.16
C TRP A 71 10.74 7.02 16.12
N ARG A 72 10.59 8.25 15.62
CA ARG A 72 10.55 9.42 16.50
C ARG A 72 9.27 9.43 17.33
N PRO A 73 9.37 9.51 18.68
CA PRO A 73 8.21 9.58 19.55
C PRO A 73 7.59 10.98 19.56
N GLY A 74 6.54 11.16 20.34
CA GLY A 74 5.93 12.46 20.60
C GLY A 74 4.86 12.89 19.57
N PRO A 75 4.18 14.01 19.85
CA PRO A 75 3.14 14.55 18.99
C PRO A 75 3.71 15.15 17.71
N HIS A 76 3.10 14.77 16.59
CA HIS A 76 3.39 15.34 15.28
C HIS A 76 2.12 15.97 14.70
N LEU A 77 2.16 17.28 14.47
CA LEU A 77 1.07 18.02 13.85
C LEU A 77 1.01 17.77 12.35
N VAL A 78 -0.16 17.38 11.83
CA VAL A 78 -0.39 17.27 10.39
C VAL A 78 -0.58 18.66 9.80
N GLU A 79 0.44 19.20 9.13
CA GLU A 79 0.33 20.51 8.48
C GLU A 79 -0.61 20.48 7.29
N ARG A 80 -0.49 19.45 6.44
CA ARG A 80 -1.25 19.34 5.19
C ARG A 80 -1.18 17.94 4.59
N ILE A 81 -2.20 17.63 3.79
CA ILE A 81 -2.26 16.41 2.98
C ILE A 81 -1.91 16.76 1.54
N GLU A 82 -0.94 16.05 0.96
CA GLU A 82 -0.43 16.29 -0.38
C GLU A 82 -0.64 15.11 -1.33
N TYR A 83 -0.78 15.44 -2.61
CA TYR A 83 -0.75 14.46 -3.70
C TYR A 83 0.68 13.98 -3.99
N ASP A 84 0.85 12.66 -4.15
CA ASP A 84 2.12 12.05 -4.55
C ASP A 84 2.02 11.37 -5.91
N PRO A 85 2.74 11.83 -6.95
CA PRO A 85 2.71 11.23 -8.27
C PRO A 85 3.40 9.85 -8.35
N GLY A 86 4.18 9.47 -7.33
CA GLY A 86 4.86 8.18 -7.24
C GLY A 86 4.03 7.07 -6.60
N ARG A 87 2.83 7.37 -6.09
CA ARG A 87 2.03 6.47 -5.25
C ARG A 87 0.53 6.65 -5.51
N SER A 88 -0.26 5.69 -5.03
CA SER A 88 -1.73 5.73 -5.13
C SER A 88 -2.37 6.49 -3.96
N ALA A 89 -1.92 6.23 -2.73
CA ALA A 89 -2.36 6.92 -1.52
C ALA A 89 -1.80 8.35 -1.42
N HIS A 90 -2.41 9.18 -0.57
CA HIS A 90 -1.92 10.53 -0.27
C HIS A 90 -0.84 10.49 0.82
N ILE A 91 -0.06 11.57 0.95
CA ILE A 91 0.92 11.73 2.04
C ILE A 91 0.51 12.89 2.93
N ALA A 92 0.78 12.76 4.22
CA ALA A 92 0.69 13.86 5.16
C ALA A 92 2.11 14.42 5.39
N LEU A 93 2.25 15.74 5.31
CA LEU A 93 3.43 16.41 5.85
C LEU A 93 3.15 16.66 7.34
N VAL A 94 3.98 16.08 8.19
CA VAL A 94 3.86 16.21 9.63
C VAL A 94 5.06 16.95 10.21
N THR A 95 4.80 17.75 11.23
CA THR A 95 5.81 18.53 11.95
C THR A 95 5.86 18.07 13.40
N GLU A 96 7.03 17.63 13.82
CA GLU A 96 7.31 17.26 15.20
C GLU A 96 7.22 18.51 16.09
N GLN A 97 6.37 18.50 17.12
CA GLN A 97 6.17 19.70 17.96
C GLN A 97 7.41 20.04 18.80
N ALA A 98 8.17 19.03 19.24
CA ALA A 98 9.35 19.23 20.07
C ALA A 98 10.54 19.87 19.32
N THR A 99 10.78 19.47 18.07
CA THR A 99 11.99 19.89 17.31
C THR A 99 11.69 20.71 16.06
N GLY A 100 10.42 20.85 15.67
CA GLY A 100 10.00 21.49 14.41
C GLY A 100 10.38 20.72 13.14
N ARG A 101 10.93 19.50 13.26
CA ARG A 101 11.35 18.70 12.11
C ARG A 101 10.15 18.20 11.33
N LYS A 102 10.23 18.33 10.00
CA LYS A 102 9.18 17.86 9.10
C LYS A 102 9.48 16.49 8.54
N SER A 103 8.45 15.65 8.40
CA SER A 103 8.56 14.36 7.74
C SER A 103 7.30 14.06 6.92
N TYR A 104 7.42 13.20 5.91
CA TYR A 104 6.26 12.71 5.18
C TYR A 104 5.86 11.33 5.69
N ILE A 105 4.57 11.11 5.95
CA ILE A 105 4.00 9.79 6.25
C ILE A 105 2.87 9.48 5.27
N ILE A 106 2.48 8.20 5.14
CA ILE A 106 1.26 7.86 4.40
C ILE A 106 0.06 8.38 5.19
N ALA A 107 -0.80 9.15 4.54
CA ALA A 107 -2.02 9.65 5.15
C ALA A 107 -3.04 8.52 5.34
N ALA A 108 -3.64 8.46 6.53
CA ALA A 108 -4.79 7.62 6.79
C ALA A 108 -6.04 8.19 6.10
N ASP A 109 -7.04 7.35 5.87
CA ASP A 109 -8.36 7.80 5.48
C ASP A 109 -8.99 8.63 6.60
N GLY A 110 -9.65 9.73 6.24
CA GLY A 110 -10.19 10.70 7.19
C GLY A 110 -9.18 11.66 7.84
N LEU A 111 -7.86 11.44 7.70
CA LEU A 111 -6.84 12.35 8.26
C LEU A 111 -6.89 13.74 7.59
N ARG A 112 -6.83 14.83 8.36
CA ARG A 112 -6.87 16.21 7.87
C ARG A 112 -5.75 17.07 8.45
N ALA A 113 -5.56 18.24 7.86
CA ALA A 113 -4.67 19.25 8.44
C ALA A 113 -5.20 19.68 9.81
N GLY A 114 -4.31 19.84 10.79
CA GLY A 114 -4.64 20.12 12.19
C GLY A 114 -4.69 18.88 13.08
N ASP A 115 -4.86 17.68 12.52
CA ASP A 115 -4.83 16.43 13.30
C ASP A 115 -3.43 16.24 13.93
N ILE A 116 -3.38 15.70 15.15
CA ILE A 116 -2.12 15.33 15.82
C ILE A 116 -1.98 13.81 15.75
N VAL A 117 -0.81 13.33 15.32
CA VAL A 117 -0.48 11.91 15.25
C VAL A 117 0.75 11.59 16.08
N HIS A 118 0.74 10.43 16.72
CA HIS A 118 1.83 9.94 17.56
C HIS A 118 2.48 8.70 16.96
N SER A 119 3.72 8.43 17.37
CA SER A 119 4.35 7.13 17.19
C SER A 119 4.79 6.59 18.55
N TYR A 120 4.24 5.44 18.93
CA TYR A 120 4.57 4.72 20.17
C TYR A 120 5.56 3.58 19.92
N ARG A 121 6.28 3.63 18.78
CA ARG A 121 7.23 2.56 18.40
C ARG A 121 8.47 2.54 19.30
N ALA A 122 8.96 3.70 19.72
CA ALA A 122 10.13 3.81 20.59
C ALA A 122 9.84 3.45 22.06
N GLY A 123 8.57 3.42 22.44
CA GLY A 123 8.11 3.24 23.80
C GLY A 123 6.88 4.09 24.09
N ILE A 124 6.27 3.83 25.25
CA ILE A 124 5.16 4.62 25.79
C ILE A 124 5.78 5.77 26.59
N PRO A 125 5.34 7.03 26.41
CA PRO A 125 5.85 8.16 27.20
C PRO A 125 5.47 8.00 28.68
N GLN A 126 6.33 8.52 29.57
CA GLN A 126 6.18 8.39 31.02
C GLN A 126 4.84 8.95 31.51
N ASP A 127 4.43 10.13 31.03
CA ASP A 127 3.15 10.76 31.38
C ASP A 127 1.95 9.82 31.13
N LEU A 128 2.02 9.01 30.07
CA LEU A 128 0.97 8.06 29.75
C LEU A 128 1.00 6.84 30.69
N LEU A 129 2.19 6.39 31.09
CA LEU A 129 2.36 5.32 32.10
C LEU A 129 1.89 5.76 33.48
N ASP A 130 2.22 6.99 33.88
CA ASP A 130 1.81 7.57 35.17
C ASP A 130 0.29 7.71 35.23
N SER A 131 -0.33 8.12 34.12
CA SER A 131 -1.80 8.17 34.01
C SER A 131 -2.50 6.80 34.08
N MET A 132 -1.74 5.70 34.07
CA MET A 132 -2.23 4.33 34.26
C MET A 132 -1.83 3.74 35.62
N GLY A 133 -1.18 4.52 36.50
CA GLY A 133 -0.75 4.03 37.81
C GLY A 133 0.42 3.05 37.75
N GLY A 134 1.25 3.11 36.69
CA GLY A 134 2.48 2.32 36.58
C GLY A 134 2.32 0.89 36.03
N VAL A 135 1.09 0.40 35.82
CA VAL A 135 0.82 -0.91 35.20
C VAL A 135 0.29 -0.72 33.77
N ILE A 136 0.81 -1.49 32.82
CA ILE A 136 0.35 -1.45 31.43
C ILE A 136 -0.96 -2.23 31.32
N ASP A 137 -2.09 -1.52 31.41
CA ASP A 137 -3.40 -2.06 31.07
C ASP A 137 -3.60 -2.01 29.54
N PRO A 138 -3.75 -3.16 28.85
CA PRO A 138 -3.98 -3.19 27.39
C PRO A 138 -5.22 -2.43 26.93
N GLY A 139 -6.29 -2.39 27.74
CA GLY A 139 -7.54 -1.72 27.45
C GLY A 139 -7.41 -0.20 27.52
N ILE A 140 -6.84 0.34 28.61
CA ILE A 140 -6.60 1.78 28.76
C ILE A 140 -5.58 2.27 27.73
N LEU A 141 -4.52 1.50 27.50
CA LEU A 141 -3.52 1.80 26.48
C LEU A 141 -4.17 1.89 25.10
N ALA A 142 -4.99 0.91 24.73
CA ALA A 142 -5.69 0.93 23.45
C ALA A 142 -6.62 2.14 23.32
N ALA A 143 -7.40 2.46 24.35
CA ALA A 143 -8.32 3.61 24.34
C ALA A 143 -7.59 4.94 24.10
N LYS A 144 -6.42 5.13 24.71
CA LYS A 144 -5.64 6.37 24.60
C LYS A 144 -4.73 6.43 23.36
N THR A 145 -4.33 5.28 22.79
CA THR A 145 -3.30 5.25 21.73
C THR A 145 -3.81 4.80 20.37
N ALA A 146 -4.88 4.00 20.30
CA ALA A 146 -5.40 3.40 19.07
C ALA A 146 -6.25 4.39 18.22
N PHE A 147 -5.78 5.62 18.09
CA PHE A 147 -6.36 6.63 17.22
C PHE A 147 -5.84 6.53 15.80
N ARG A 148 -6.68 6.92 14.83
CA ARG A 148 -6.35 6.91 13.40
C ARG A 148 -5.04 7.67 13.13
N GLY A 149 -4.16 7.09 12.33
CA GLY A 149 -2.88 7.73 11.98
C GLY A 149 -1.78 7.58 13.03
N ASN A 150 -2.07 7.09 14.25
CA ASN A 150 -1.03 6.72 15.21
C ASN A 150 -0.32 5.45 14.78
N CYS A 151 0.99 5.40 15.01
CA CYS A 151 1.82 4.22 14.73
C CYS A 151 2.17 3.52 16.03
N LEU A 152 1.94 2.21 16.10
CA LEU A 152 2.23 1.39 17.26
C LEU A 152 2.92 0.08 16.85
N PRO A 153 3.66 -0.57 17.77
CA PRO A 153 3.99 -1.98 17.68
C PRO A 153 2.74 -2.87 17.64
N MET A 154 2.79 -3.98 16.90
CA MET A 154 1.65 -4.89 16.73
C MET A 154 1.08 -5.46 18.04
N HIS A 155 1.92 -5.70 19.04
CA HIS A 155 1.45 -6.21 20.33
C HIS A 155 0.49 -5.26 21.05
N MET A 156 0.61 -3.94 20.85
CA MET A 156 -0.23 -2.94 21.51
C MET A 156 -1.62 -2.75 20.85
N ILE A 157 -1.90 -3.36 19.69
CA ILE A 157 -2.93 -2.90 18.73
C ILE A 157 -4.38 -3.45 18.88
N PRO A 158 -4.94 -3.82 20.02
CA PRO A 158 -6.07 -4.79 20.07
C PRO A 158 -6.19 -5.86 18.94
N VAL A 159 -7.11 -6.80 19.11
CA VAL A 159 -7.52 -7.74 18.05
C VAL A 159 -8.74 -7.15 17.32
N GLY A 160 -8.88 -7.39 16.02
CA GLY A 160 -9.97 -6.85 15.19
C GLY A 160 -9.72 -5.45 14.64
N THR A 161 -8.75 -4.71 15.18
CA THR A 161 -8.39 -3.37 14.70
C THR A 161 -7.94 -3.38 13.23
N THR A 162 -8.39 -2.39 12.47
CA THR A 162 -7.90 -2.16 11.11
C THR A 162 -6.63 -1.34 11.13
N VAL A 163 -5.61 -1.80 10.40
CA VAL A 163 -4.31 -1.17 10.32
C VAL A 163 -3.79 -1.10 8.89
N PHE A 164 -2.98 -0.11 8.59
CA PHE A 164 -2.25 0.03 7.34
C PHE A 164 -0.76 0.29 7.64
N CYS A 165 0.10 0.28 6.63
CA CYS A 165 1.55 0.39 6.82
C CYS A 165 2.14 -0.68 7.78
N VAL A 166 1.77 -1.94 7.56
CA VAL A 166 2.24 -3.06 8.39
C VAL A 166 3.69 -3.43 8.05
N GLY A 167 4.55 -3.45 9.05
CA GLY A 167 5.93 -3.96 8.99
C GLY A 167 5.97 -5.50 8.97
N SER A 168 7.12 -6.08 8.65
CA SER A 168 7.33 -7.53 8.75
C SER A 168 8.16 -7.96 9.95
N ALA A 169 9.06 -7.08 10.42
CA ALA A 169 10.05 -7.34 11.45
C ALA A 169 10.22 -6.13 12.37
N ALA A 170 10.74 -6.34 13.58
CA ALA A 170 10.82 -5.37 14.68
C ALA A 170 11.41 -4.00 14.31
N LYS A 171 12.53 -3.96 13.59
CA LYS A 171 13.24 -2.70 13.23
C LYS A 171 13.02 -2.25 11.79
N ARG A 172 12.26 -3.02 11.00
CA ARG A 172 11.99 -2.71 9.59
C ARG A 172 10.82 -1.73 9.48
N GLY A 173 10.86 -0.86 8.47
CA GLY A 173 9.70 -0.03 8.13
C GLY A 173 8.53 -0.83 7.54
N ALA A 174 7.42 -0.13 7.35
CA ALA A 174 6.20 -0.64 6.74
C ALA A 174 6.44 -1.21 5.34
N VAL A 175 5.92 -2.42 5.08
CA VAL A 175 6.03 -3.11 3.79
C VAL A 175 4.67 -3.47 3.19
N PHE A 176 3.68 -3.83 4.01
CA PHE A 176 2.35 -4.23 3.57
C PHE A 176 1.32 -3.10 3.71
N CYS A 177 0.23 -3.22 2.94
CA CYS A 177 -0.93 -2.32 2.98
C CYS A 177 -0.57 -0.82 2.92
N ARG A 178 0.26 -0.46 1.94
CA ARG A 178 0.71 0.94 1.68
C ARG A 178 -0.03 1.61 0.50
N SER A 179 -0.82 0.84 -0.24
CA SER A 179 -1.53 1.36 -1.42
C SER A 179 -2.79 2.09 -0.96
N ALA A 180 -3.35 2.94 -1.82
CA ALA A 180 -4.63 3.59 -1.57
C ALA A 180 -5.73 2.58 -1.21
N GLY A 181 -6.49 2.87 -0.15
CA GLY A 181 -7.63 2.08 0.30
C GLY A 181 -7.28 0.69 0.87
N THR A 182 -6.01 0.35 1.03
CA THR A 182 -5.63 -0.96 1.59
C THR A 182 -5.50 -0.90 3.10
N SER A 183 -5.92 -1.97 3.77
CA SER A 183 -5.75 -2.20 5.19
C SER A 183 -5.45 -3.68 5.44
N ALA A 184 -5.19 -4.00 6.69
CA ALA A 184 -5.03 -5.33 7.24
C ALA A 184 -5.76 -5.37 8.58
N THR A 185 -6.14 -6.55 9.03
CA THR A 185 -6.82 -6.74 10.32
C THR A 185 -5.95 -7.60 11.21
N VAL A 186 -5.78 -7.19 12.46
CA VAL A 186 -5.14 -8.05 13.47
C VAL A 186 -6.11 -9.17 13.83
N VAL A 187 -5.74 -10.41 13.52
CA VAL A 187 -6.63 -11.58 13.65
C VAL A 187 -6.43 -12.24 15.00
N ASN A 188 -5.18 -12.49 15.37
CA ASN A 188 -4.86 -13.21 16.58
C ASN A 188 -3.53 -12.71 17.15
N LYS A 189 -3.45 -12.68 18.48
CA LYS A 189 -2.24 -12.44 19.24
C LYS A 189 -2.11 -13.60 20.20
N ASN A 190 -0.93 -14.22 20.24
CA ASN A 190 -0.64 -15.27 21.22
C ASN A 190 -0.42 -14.59 22.58
N GLU A 191 -1.52 -14.42 23.30
CA GLU A 191 -1.60 -13.83 24.63
C GLU A 191 -2.10 -14.90 25.61
N GLU A 192 -1.51 -14.92 26.80
CA GLU A 192 -1.97 -15.72 27.93
C GLU A 192 -2.72 -14.82 28.91
N THR A 193 -3.78 -15.36 29.51
CA THR A 193 -4.58 -14.65 30.51
C THR A 193 -3.91 -14.85 31.87
N LYS A 194 -3.56 -13.76 32.55
CA LYS A 194 -3.17 -13.81 33.97
C LYS A 194 -4.39 -14.04 34.85
N ASP A 195 -4.15 -14.40 36.10
CA ASP A 195 -5.19 -14.60 37.13
C ASP A 195 -6.09 -13.36 37.32
N ASP A 196 -5.54 -12.16 37.08
CA ASP A 196 -6.27 -10.88 37.10
C ASP A 196 -7.14 -10.62 35.86
N GLY A 197 -7.29 -11.60 34.95
CA GLY A 197 -8.01 -11.46 33.67
C GLY A 197 -7.28 -10.64 32.59
N THR A 198 -6.10 -10.09 32.92
CA THR A 198 -5.30 -9.28 32.00
C THR A 198 -4.53 -10.15 31.02
N LYS A 199 -4.59 -9.83 29.72
CA LYS A 199 -3.89 -10.58 28.67
C LYS A 199 -2.46 -10.07 28.48
N ILE A 200 -1.49 -10.95 28.57
CA ILE A 200 -0.07 -10.64 28.32
C ILE A 200 0.43 -11.43 27.12
N MET A 201 1.16 -10.74 26.25
CA MET A 201 1.70 -11.35 25.05
C MET A 201 2.92 -12.24 25.35
N THR A 202 2.76 -13.56 25.19
CA THR A 202 3.85 -14.54 25.33
C THR A 202 4.51 -14.88 23.99
N GLY A 203 3.77 -14.77 22.89
CA GLY A 203 4.29 -15.05 21.55
C GLY A 203 5.25 -14.00 20.99
N LYS A 204 6.18 -14.44 20.14
CA LYS A 204 7.07 -13.54 19.35
C LYS A 204 6.39 -12.93 18.11
N TYR A 205 5.20 -13.43 17.77
CA TYR A 205 4.50 -13.08 16.54
C TYR A 205 3.02 -12.75 16.77
N VAL A 206 2.48 -11.92 15.88
CA VAL A 206 1.06 -11.57 15.74
C VAL A 206 0.57 -12.05 14.38
N GLU A 207 -0.65 -12.57 14.34
CA GLU A 207 -1.30 -12.97 13.09
C GLU A 207 -2.12 -11.84 12.51
N VAL A 208 -1.86 -11.53 11.24
CA VAL A 208 -2.50 -10.40 10.55
C VAL A 208 -3.07 -10.89 9.22
N ARG A 209 -4.34 -10.57 8.96
CA ARG A 209 -4.99 -10.76 7.66
C ARG A 209 -4.65 -9.58 6.75
N LEU A 210 -3.87 -9.83 5.71
CA LEU A 210 -3.50 -8.82 4.71
C LEU A 210 -4.65 -8.55 3.74
N GLN A 211 -4.55 -7.45 2.97
CA GLN A 211 -5.50 -7.09 1.89
C GLN A 211 -5.79 -8.21 0.89
N SER A 212 -4.88 -9.16 0.69
CA SER A 212 -5.08 -10.31 -0.20
C SER A 212 -5.94 -11.43 0.37
N GLY A 213 -6.34 -11.33 1.64
CA GLY A 213 -6.97 -12.41 2.42
C GLY A 213 -6.00 -13.47 2.93
N GLU A 214 -4.69 -13.24 2.84
CA GLU A 214 -3.68 -14.14 3.44
C GLU A 214 -3.52 -13.80 4.92
N VAL A 215 -3.60 -14.80 5.80
CA VAL A 215 -3.28 -14.65 7.23
C VAL A 215 -1.84 -15.09 7.43
N ARG A 216 -1.03 -14.21 8.01
CA ARG A 216 0.39 -14.47 8.23
C ARG A 216 0.86 -13.98 9.58
N ARG A 217 1.93 -14.61 10.06
CA ARG A 217 2.72 -14.17 11.21
C ARG A 217 3.58 -12.98 10.84
N VAL A 218 3.59 -11.99 11.73
CA VAL A 218 4.39 -10.78 11.73
C VAL A 218 5.02 -10.64 13.11
N SER A 219 6.23 -10.07 13.22
CA SER A 219 6.86 -9.86 14.53
C SER A 219 6.00 -9.00 15.46
N LYS A 220 6.00 -9.31 16.77
CA LYS A 220 5.28 -8.55 17.80
C LYS A 220 5.65 -7.06 17.85
N ASP A 221 6.88 -6.72 17.49
CA ASP A 221 7.41 -5.35 17.50
C ASP A 221 7.37 -4.69 16.12
N ALA A 222 6.75 -5.33 15.13
CA ALA A 222 6.57 -4.71 13.83
C ALA A 222 5.64 -3.49 13.95
N CYS A 223 5.93 -2.45 13.19
CA CYS A 223 5.10 -1.25 13.17
C CYS A 223 3.78 -1.49 12.41
N ALA A 224 2.72 -0.85 12.87
CA ALA A 224 1.46 -0.68 12.15
C ALA A 224 0.88 0.70 12.45
N THR A 225 0.15 1.27 11.49
CA THR A 225 -0.58 2.52 11.67
C THR A 225 -2.07 2.23 11.72
N ILE A 226 -2.78 2.77 12.70
CA ILE A 226 -4.22 2.53 12.87
C ILE A 226 -5.02 3.20 11.75
N GLY A 227 -5.98 2.44 11.19
CA GLY A 227 -6.94 2.87 10.19
C GLY A 227 -6.70 2.25 8.81
N VAL A 228 -7.18 2.95 7.78
CA VAL A 228 -7.08 2.55 6.37
C VAL A 228 -6.20 3.56 5.63
N SER A 229 -5.46 3.12 4.62
CA SER A 229 -4.70 4.02 3.76
C SER A 229 -5.62 4.93 2.93
N SER A 230 -5.31 6.22 2.86
CA SER A 230 -6.11 7.24 2.16
C SER A 230 -6.40 6.95 0.68
N ASN A 231 -7.30 7.75 0.09
CA ASN A 231 -7.70 7.69 -1.33
C ASN A 231 -8.42 6.38 -1.70
N VAL A 232 -9.37 5.94 -0.88
CA VAL A 232 -10.10 4.67 -1.03
C VAL A 232 -10.73 4.52 -2.42
N HIS A 233 -11.15 5.63 -3.06
CA HIS A 233 -11.77 5.61 -4.39
C HIS A 233 -10.78 5.58 -5.57
N HIS A 234 -9.48 5.35 -5.33
CA HIS A 234 -8.46 5.35 -6.38
C HIS A 234 -8.74 4.35 -7.51
N HIS A 235 -9.24 3.15 -7.20
CA HIS A 235 -9.52 2.10 -8.19
C HIS A 235 -10.73 2.39 -9.07
N TYR A 236 -11.65 3.26 -8.65
CA TYR A 236 -12.79 3.66 -9.47
C TYR A 236 -12.45 4.73 -10.52
N ARG A 237 -11.22 5.25 -10.55
CA ARG A 237 -10.80 6.26 -11.53
C ARG A 237 -10.78 5.69 -12.94
N GLN A 238 -11.10 6.53 -13.93
CA GLN A 238 -11.00 6.19 -15.35
C GLN A 238 -10.14 7.22 -16.07
N LEU A 239 -9.22 6.76 -16.93
CA LEU A 239 -8.26 7.65 -17.60
C LEU A 239 -8.88 8.42 -18.78
N GLY A 240 -9.95 7.89 -19.39
CA GLY A 240 -10.67 8.48 -20.52
C GLY A 240 -9.95 8.34 -21.88
N LYS A 241 -8.64 8.58 -21.94
CA LYS A 241 -7.86 8.56 -23.20
C LYS A 241 -6.48 7.94 -23.05
N ALA A 242 -5.94 7.40 -24.15
CA ALA A 242 -4.60 6.79 -24.20
C ALA A 242 -3.47 7.75 -23.77
N GLY A 243 -3.56 9.03 -24.16
CA GLY A 243 -2.56 10.04 -23.81
C GLY A 243 -2.34 10.18 -22.30
N ARG A 244 -3.37 9.97 -21.48
CA ARG A 244 -3.21 10.02 -20.02
C ARG A 244 -2.37 8.86 -19.48
N SER A 245 -2.46 7.67 -20.07
CA SER A 245 -1.57 6.55 -19.76
C SER A 245 -0.12 6.89 -20.10
N ARG A 246 0.11 7.59 -21.22
CA ARG A 246 1.45 8.05 -21.62
C ARG A 246 2.05 8.98 -20.57
N TRP A 247 1.29 9.97 -20.09
CA TRP A 247 1.71 10.88 -19.02
C TRP A 247 2.06 10.13 -17.71
N LEU A 248 1.43 8.99 -17.47
CA LEU A 248 1.70 8.12 -16.32
C LEU A 248 2.96 7.24 -16.47
N ASN A 249 3.77 7.44 -17.53
CA ASN A 249 4.95 6.64 -17.85
C ASN A 249 4.62 5.20 -18.23
N ILE A 250 3.50 5.02 -18.93
CA ILE A 250 3.02 3.74 -19.46
C ILE A 250 2.99 3.82 -20.98
N ARG A 251 3.77 2.99 -21.66
CA ARG A 251 3.79 2.84 -23.13
C ARG A 251 2.74 1.81 -23.58
N PRO A 252 2.37 1.76 -24.87
CA PRO A 252 1.46 0.75 -25.39
C PRO A 252 1.94 -0.68 -25.12
N THR A 253 0.97 -1.58 -24.91
CA THR A 253 1.21 -3.02 -24.77
C THR A 253 0.77 -3.71 -26.04
N VAL A 254 1.71 -4.26 -26.80
CA VAL A 254 1.41 -5.07 -28.00
C VAL A 254 1.05 -6.49 -27.55
N ARG A 255 -0.04 -7.04 -28.09
CA ARG A 255 -0.50 -8.40 -27.79
C ARG A 255 0.36 -9.42 -28.53
N GLY A 256 0.63 -10.58 -27.92
CA GLY A 256 1.42 -11.64 -28.56
C GLY A 256 0.84 -12.16 -29.87
N VAL A 257 -0.49 -12.25 -29.97
CA VAL A 257 -1.21 -12.64 -31.21
C VAL A 257 -1.10 -11.63 -32.35
N ALA A 258 -0.55 -10.44 -32.10
CA ALA A 258 -0.32 -9.42 -33.12
C ALA A 258 1.14 -9.39 -33.58
N MET A 259 1.97 -10.34 -33.12
CA MET A 259 3.39 -10.44 -33.43
C MET A 259 3.66 -11.62 -34.37
N ASN A 260 4.89 -11.73 -34.87
CA ASN A 260 5.35 -12.90 -35.59
C ASN A 260 5.77 -14.01 -34.63
N LYS A 261 5.91 -15.24 -35.16
CA LYS A 261 6.28 -16.43 -34.39
C LYS A 261 7.64 -16.28 -33.67
N VAL A 262 8.55 -15.50 -34.24
CA VAL A 262 9.87 -15.20 -33.68
C VAL A 262 9.80 -14.35 -32.40
N ASP A 263 8.81 -13.44 -32.29
CA ASP A 263 8.72 -12.49 -31.18
C ASP A 263 7.92 -13.02 -29.99
N HIS A 264 6.93 -13.88 -30.26
CA HIS A 264 6.03 -14.39 -29.23
C HIS A 264 5.51 -15.79 -29.59
N PRO A 265 5.37 -16.69 -28.59
CA PRO A 265 4.73 -18.01 -28.80
C PRO A 265 3.28 -17.99 -29.29
N HIS A 266 2.67 -16.81 -29.42
CA HIS A 266 1.28 -16.65 -29.90
C HIS A 266 1.23 -16.00 -31.28
N GLY A 267 2.39 -15.66 -31.86
CA GLY A 267 2.48 -14.98 -33.13
C GLY A 267 2.45 -15.94 -34.32
N GLY A 268 2.22 -15.37 -35.50
CA GLY A 268 2.10 -16.09 -36.78
C GLY A 268 0.70 -16.63 -37.08
N GLY A 269 0.62 -17.41 -38.16
CA GLY A 269 -0.64 -17.87 -38.76
C GLY A 269 -1.28 -16.84 -39.71
N ARG A 270 -2.12 -17.31 -40.63
CA ARG A 270 -2.91 -16.43 -41.50
C ARG A 270 -4.15 -15.94 -40.74
N GLY A 271 -4.43 -14.63 -40.81
CA GLY A 271 -5.54 -14.02 -40.10
C GLY A 271 -5.39 -14.01 -38.58
N LYS A 272 -6.48 -13.77 -37.86
CA LYS A 272 -6.49 -13.71 -36.37
C LYS A 272 -6.60 -15.12 -35.80
N SER A 273 -5.47 -15.73 -35.46
CA SER A 273 -5.42 -17.06 -34.83
C SER A 273 -4.73 -17.02 -33.46
N LYS A 274 -5.02 -18.04 -32.63
CA LYS A 274 -4.29 -18.32 -31.38
C LYS A 274 -3.31 -19.49 -31.55
N GLY A 275 -3.27 -20.10 -32.74
CA GLY A 275 -2.35 -21.21 -33.07
C GLY A 275 -2.48 -22.43 -32.15
N ASN A 276 -3.69 -22.67 -31.60
CA ASN A 276 -3.97 -23.71 -30.60
C ASN A 276 -2.95 -23.78 -29.43
N ARG A 277 -2.37 -22.63 -29.05
CA ARG A 277 -1.33 -22.56 -28.01
C ARG A 277 -1.92 -22.07 -26.69
N HIS A 278 -1.56 -22.72 -25.59
CA HIS A 278 -1.94 -22.24 -24.26
C HIS A 278 -1.37 -20.83 -23.97
N PRO A 279 -2.08 -19.99 -23.18
CA PRO A 279 -1.63 -18.63 -22.88
C PRO A 279 -0.32 -18.58 -22.08
N VAL A 280 0.75 -18.09 -22.70
CA VAL A 280 2.09 -17.94 -22.10
C VAL A 280 2.62 -16.51 -22.25
N THR A 281 3.67 -16.17 -21.48
CA THR A 281 4.46 -14.95 -21.66
C THR A 281 5.32 -15.05 -22.93
N PRO A 282 5.99 -13.95 -23.36
CA PRO A 282 6.95 -14.03 -24.46
C PRO A 282 8.09 -15.03 -24.21
N TRP A 283 8.36 -15.36 -22.94
CA TRP A 283 9.38 -16.31 -22.51
C TRP A 283 8.81 -17.68 -22.12
N GLY A 284 7.62 -18.03 -22.62
CA GLY A 284 7.03 -19.37 -22.44
C GLY A 284 6.41 -19.66 -21.07
N ARG A 285 6.41 -18.71 -20.13
CA ARG A 285 5.83 -18.92 -18.79
C ARG A 285 4.29 -18.92 -18.84
N PRO A 286 3.58 -19.91 -18.27
CA PRO A 286 2.11 -19.92 -18.27
C PRO A 286 1.49 -18.69 -17.59
N THR A 287 0.44 -18.12 -18.21
CA THR A 287 -0.23 -16.88 -17.75
C THR A 287 -1.64 -17.09 -17.21
N LYS A 288 -2.21 -18.28 -17.38
CA LYS A 288 -3.54 -18.68 -16.90
C LYS A 288 -3.49 -20.02 -16.17
N SER A 289 -4.65 -20.54 -15.78
CA SER A 289 -4.82 -21.87 -15.16
C SER A 289 -4.12 -22.05 -13.81
N GLY A 290 -3.78 -20.96 -13.12
CA GLY A 290 -3.32 -21.02 -11.73
C GLY A 290 -1.83 -21.29 -11.52
N TYR A 291 -1.01 -21.28 -12.58
CA TYR A 291 0.44 -21.47 -12.47
C TYR A 291 1.06 -20.50 -11.43
N LYS A 292 1.72 -21.07 -10.41
CA LYS A 292 2.29 -20.32 -9.28
C LYS A 292 3.73 -19.91 -9.60
N THR A 293 4.02 -18.62 -9.49
CA THR A 293 5.31 -18.06 -9.91
C THR A 293 6.38 -17.99 -8.81
N ARG A 294 5.99 -18.27 -7.56
CA ARG A 294 6.91 -18.38 -6.43
C ARG A 294 7.71 -19.68 -6.56
N ARG A 295 9.03 -19.62 -6.32
CA ARG A 295 9.89 -20.80 -6.34
C ARG A 295 9.45 -21.79 -5.26
N THR A 296 9.44 -23.08 -5.58
CA THR A 296 8.99 -24.17 -4.70
C THR A 296 9.83 -24.28 -3.43
N HIS A 297 11.16 -24.21 -3.55
CA HIS A 297 12.09 -24.26 -2.42
C HIS A 297 12.00 -23.03 -1.48
N ASN A 298 11.48 -21.90 -1.97
CA ASN A 298 11.28 -20.71 -1.14
C ASN A 298 9.90 -20.76 -0.48
N VAL A 299 9.71 -21.67 0.47
CA VAL A 299 8.44 -21.83 1.21
C VAL A 299 8.20 -20.64 2.14
N ASN A 300 6.95 -20.15 2.22
CA ASN A 300 6.61 -19.05 3.12
C ASN A 300 6.37 -19.55 4.54
N LYS A 301 7.42 -19.63 5.36
CA LYS A 301 7.32 -20.08 6.76
C LYS A 301 6.40 -19.21 7.62
N TRP A 302 6.08 -17.99 7.17
CA TRP A 302 5.27 -17.02 7.90
C TRP A 302 3.76 -17.14 7.65
N VAL A 303 3.33 -17.92 6.66
CA VAL A 303 1.90 -18.04 6.34
C VAL A 303 1.24 -18.99 7.32
N VAL A 304 0.09 -18.58 7.85
CA VAL A 304 -0.80 -19.41 8.66
C VAL A 304 -1.91 -19.94 7.75
N THR A 305 -2.64 -19.02 7.12
CA THR A 305 -3.67 -19.35 6.14
C THR A 305 -3.30 -18.77 4.77
N PRO A 306 -3.14 -19.61 3.73
CA PRO A 306 -2.79 -19.13 2.40
C PRO A 306 -3.94 -18.29 1.82
N ARG A 307 -3.61 -17.38 0.89
CA ARG A 307 -4.62 -16.57 0.21
C ARG A 307 -5.70 -17.44 -0.49
N PRO A 308 -6.96 -16.99 -0.49
CA PRO A 308 -8.02 -17.65 -1.24
C PRO A 308 -7.70 -17.65 -2.74
N ARG A 309 -8.05 -18.76 -3.40
CA ARG A 309 -7.82 -18.95 -4.84
C ARG A 309 -9.15 -19.02 -5.56
N ASN A 310 -9.27 -18.23 -6.61
CA ASN A 310 -10.51 -18.11 -7.37
C ASN A 310 -10.69 -19.21 -8.42
N HIS A 311 -9.64 -19.99 -8.72
CA HIS A 311 -9.63 -21.10 -9.70
C HIS A 311 -10.25 -20.77 -11.08
N GLY A 312 -10.20 -19.50 -11.51
CA GLY A 312 -10.75 -19.08 -12.79
C GLY A 312 -12.27 -18.85 -12.82
N LYS A 313 -12.98 -19.06 -11.71
CA LYS A 313 -14.43 -18.79 -11.60
C LYS A 313 -14.72 -17.30 -11.83
N ARG A 314 -15.78 -16.97 -12.55
CA ARG A 314 -16.18 -15.57 -12.73
C ARG A 314 -16.65 -15.01 -11.39
N ARG A 315 -16.25 -13.78 -11.07
CA ARG A 315 -16.78 -13.04 -9.90
C ARG A 315 -17.91 -12.17 -10.39
N ASP A 316 -19.08 -12.30 -9.78
CA ASP A 316 -20.21 -11.43 -10.09
C ASP A 316 -20.23 -10.21 -9.17
N LYS A 317 -20.85 -9.12 -9.65
CA LYS A 317 -20.99 -7.88 -8.87
C LYS A 317 -21.87 -8.07 -7.61
N ARG A 318 -22.68 -9.12 -7.54
CA ARG A 318 -23.58 -9.41 -6.42
C ARG A 318 -22.88 -10.14 -5.26
N SER A 319 -21.92 -11.02 -5.54
CA SER A 319 -21.24 -11.83 -4.51
C SER A 319 -20.12 -11.11 -3.76
N SER A 320 -19.87 -9.83 -4.02
CA SER A 320 -18.87 -9.01 -3.32
C SER A 320 -19.45 -8.15 -2.19
N LYS A 321 -20.73 -8.37 -1.82
CA LYS A 321 -21.44 -7.66 -0.76
C LYS A 321 -21.62 -8.47 0.53
N GLU A 322 -21.22 -9.74 0.52
CA GLU A 322 -21.14 -10.62 1.71
C GLU A 322 -19.69 -10.72 2.20
#